data_AF-V4YKL5-F1
#
_entry.id   AF-V4YKL5-F1
#
_cell.length_a   1.000
_cell.length_b   1.000
_cell.length_c   1.000
_cell.angle_alpha   90.00
_cell.angle_beta   90.00
_cell.angle_gamma   90.00
#
_symmetry.space_group_name_H-M   'P 1'
#
loop_
_entity.id
_entity.type
_entity.pdbx_description
1 polymer ?
#
loop_
_entity_poly.entity_id
_entity_poly.type
_entity_poly.pdbx_seq_one_letter_code
_entity_poly.pdbx_strand_id
1 'polypeptide(L)'
;MDDTDVNEGETPTEEQLSPEDVLARTGFEAGRSVLTRRQAEVLAMRERGLRQSDIAEYLGTSRANVSSVEASARENIDKARETVAFAETLAAPVRIEIAAATDLYDVPKQVFDACDDVGVKVNRTAPELMKVVSDAAGDAVHGRQIRQRLFVSVSSEGTVRVRVN
;
A
#
# COMPACT_ATOMS: atom_id res chain seq x y z
N MET A 1 -26.93 -49.60 22.65
CA MET A 1 -27.28 -48.24 22.25
C MET A 1 -26.03 -47.42 22.45
N ASP A 2 -25.66 -46.78 21.37
CA ASP A 2 -24.37 -46.20 21.03
C ASP A 2 -24.44 -44.72 21.43
N ASP A 3 -23.64 -44.29 22.39
CA ASP A 3 -23.45 -42.87 22.71
C ASP A 3 -21.97 -42.56 22.49
N THR A 4 -21.62 -42.50 21.21
CA THR A 4 -20.40 -41.86 20.73
C THR A 4 -20.57 -40.37 20.97
N ASP A 5 -19.96 -39.86 22.03
CA ASP A 5 -19.85 -38.43 22.31
C ASP A 5 -18.93 -37.81 21.24
N VAL A 6 -19.55 -37.38 20.15
CA VAL A 6 -18.92 -36.60 19.09
C VAL A 6 -18.51 -35.27 19.71
N ASN A 7 -17.21 -35.14 19.98
CA ASN A 7 -16.58 -33.89 20.36
C ASN A 7 -16.75 -32.89 19.20
N GLU A 8 -17.83 -32.11 19.24
CA GLU A 8 -18.10 -31.03 18.31
C GLU A 8 -16.95 -30.02 18.39
N GLY A 9 -16.22 -29.89 17.28
CA GLY A 9 -15.00 -29.10 17.20
C GLY A 9 -15.22 -27.66 17.65
N GLU A 10 -14.60 -27.32 18.78
CA GLU A 10 -14.39 -25.93 19.17
C GLU A 10 -13.64 -25.23 18.03
N THR A 11 -14.28 -24.22 17.44
CA THR A 11 -13.63 -23.37 16.46
C THR A 11 -12.49 -22.66 17.19
N PRO A 12 -11.22 -22.79 16.75
CA PRO A 12 -10.11 -22.16 17.44
C PRO A 12 -10.35 -20.64 17.55
N THR A 13 -10.21 -20.10 18.75
CA THR A 13 -10.25 -18.65 18.98
C THR A 13 -9.20 -17.98 18.09
N GLU A 14 -9.40 -16.73 17.65
CA GLU A 14 -8.46 -16.05 16.73
C GLU A 14 -7.00 -16.00 17.23
N GLU A 15 -6.81 -16.10 18.55
CA GLU A 15 -5.51 -16.17 19.22
C GLU A 15 -4.77 -17.52 19.07
N GLN A 16 -5.42 -18.59 18.59
CA GLN A 16 -4.88 -19.95 18.54
C GLN A 16 -4.56 -20.44 17.12
N LEU A 17 -4.88 -19.68 16.08
CA LEU A 17 -4.71 -20.11 14.70
C LEU A 17 -3.22 -20.22 14.34
N SER A 18 -2.82 -21.29 13.66
CA SER A 18 -1.45 -21.41 13.15
C SER A 18 -1.19 -20.38 12.02
N PRO A 19 0.07 -20.09 11.67
CA PRO A 19 0.40 -19.26 10.51
C PRO A 19 -0.25 -19.78 9.22
N GLU A 20 -0.31 -21.11 9.05
CA GLU A 20 -0.92 -21.74 7.88
C GLU A 20 -2.43 -21.47 7.82
N ASP A 21 -3.12 -21.51 8.96
CA ASP A 21 -4.56 -21.20 9.02
C ASP A 21 -4.84 -19.74 8.64
N VAL A 22 -3.95 -18.81 9.01
CA VAL A 22 -4.07 -17.39 8.60
C VAL A 22 -3.94 -17.26 7.10
N LEU A 23 -2.93 -17.93 6.53
CA LEU A 23 -2.66 -17.86 5.11
C LEU A 23 -3.81 -18.49 4.31
N ALA A 24 -4.36 -19.60 4.79
CA ALA A 24 -5.53 -20.23 4.19
C ALA A 24 -6.76 -19.30 4.22
N ARG A 25 -7.05 -18.68 5.37
CA ARG A 25 -8.20 -17.76 5.52
C ARG A 25 -8.06 -16.46 4.72
N THR A 26 -6.84 -16.01 4.46
CA THR A 26 -6.57 -14.82 3.64
C THR A 26 -6.52 -15.12 2.14
N GLY A 27 -6.59 -16.39 1.74
CA GLY A 27 -6.48 -16.80 0.33
C GLY A 27 -5.08 -16.62 -0.25
N PHE A 28 -4.04 -16.72 0.59
CA PHE A 28 -2.67 -16.53 0.12
C PHE A 28 -2.22 -17.65 -0.84
N GLU A 29 -1.84 -17.26 -2.06
CA GLU A 29 -1.28 -18.14 -3.07
C GLU A 29 0.17 -17.72 -3.40
N ALA A 30 1.15 -18.51 -2.98
CA ALA A 30 2.57 -18.18 -3.18
C ALA A 30 2.94 -17.99 -4.67
N GLY A 31 2.31 -18.76 -5.58
CA GLY A 31 2.55 -18.66 -7.03
C GLY A 31 2.01 -17.39 -7.69
N ARG A 32 1.17 -16.62 -6.99
CA ARG A 32 0.59 -15.35 -7.46
C ARG A 32 1.01 -14.15 -6.61
N SER A 33 1.96 -14.34 -5.71
CA SER A 33 2.43 -13.30 -4.80
C SER A 33 3.90 -12.99 -5.03
N VAL A 34 4.29 -11.76 -4.73
CA VAL A 34 5.71 -11.37 -4.61
C VAL A 34 6.34 -11.89 -3.31
N LEU A 35 5.51 -12.36 -2.37
CA LEU A 35 5.96 -12.95 -1.12
C LEU A 35 6.15 -14.45 -1.28
N THR A 36 7.24 -14.97 -0.72
CA THR A 36 7.36 -16.40 -0.47
C THR A 36 6.40 -16.83 0.64
N ARG A 37 6.06 -18.12 0.70
CA ARG A 37 5.24 -18.67 1.80
C ARG A 37 5.85 -18.34 3.17
N ARG A 38 7.17 -18.46 3.28
CA ARG A 38 7.90 -18.15 4.51
C ARG A 38 7.81 -16.68 4.93
N GLN A 39 7.88 -15.76 3.97
CA GLN A 39 7.68 -14.33 4.22
C GLN A 39 6.25 -14.05 4.71
N ALA A 40 5.26 -14.68 4.07
CA ALA A 40 3.86 -14.53 4.45
C ALA A 40 3.57 -15.10 5.85
N GLU A 41 4.14 -16.26 6.21
CA GLU A 41 4.07 -16.84 7.56
C GLU A 41 4.61 -15.87 8.61
N VAL A 42 5.81 -15.31 8.38
CA VAL A 42 6.43 -14.35 9.30
C VAL A 42 5.56 -13.11 9.46
N LEU A 43 5.03 -12.54 8.39
CA LEU A 43 4.13 -11.39 8.48
C LEU A 43 2.84 -11.71 9.24
N ALA A 44 2.21 -12.86 8.97
CA ALA A 44 0.99 -13.29 9.66
C ALA A 44 1.18 -13.39 11.18
N MET A 45 2.33 -13.94 11.62
CA MET A 45 2.66 -13.99 13.05
C MET A 45 2.98 -12.61 13.64
N ARG A 46 3.65 -11.73 12.86
CA ARG A 46 4.00 -10.38 13.32
C ARG A 46 2.76 -9.49 13.49
N GLU A 47 1.76 -9.59 12.61
CA GLU A 47 0.47 -8.90 12.75
C GLU A 47 -0.29 -9.31 14.02
N ARG A 48 -0.02 -10.51 14.54
CA ARG A 48 -0.56 -11.01 15.81
C ARG A 48 0.32 -10.68 17.03
N GLY A 49 1.37 -9.90 16.83
CA GLY A 49 2.22 -9.39 17.92
C GLY A 49 3.33 -10.33 18.39
N LEU A 50 3.53 -11.51 17.76
CA LEU A 50 4.59 -12.44 18.18
C LEU A 50 5.98 -11.82 17.99
N ARG A 51 6.90 -12.06 18.93
CA ARG A 51 8.28 -11.55 18.82
C ARG A 51 9.05 -12.39 17.80
N GLN A 52 10.09 -11.81 17.20
CA GLN A 52 10.95 -12.53 16.26
C GLN A 52 11.63 -13.77 16.88
N SER A 53 11.89 -13.76 18.20
CA SER A 53 12.40 -14.92 18.94
C SER A 53 11.39 -16.08 18.93
N ASP A 54 10.14 -15.77 19.25
CA ASP A 54 9.07 -16.77 19.38
C ASP A 54 8.74 -17.36 18.01
N ILE A 55 8.77 -16.52 16.97
CA ILE A 55 8.64 -16.94 15.57
C ILE A 55 9.82 -17.85 15.17
N ALA A 56 11.04 -17.52 15.62
CA ALA A 56 12.22 -18.32 15.29
C ALA A 56 12.14 -19.72 15.92
N GLU A 57 11.68 -19.80 17.18
CA GLU A 57 11.41 -21.06 17.88
C GLU A 57 10.32 -21.87 17.17
N TYR A 58 9.17 -21.24 16.90
CA TYR A 58 8.05 -21.89 16.21
C TYR A 58 8.46 -22.45 14.84
N LEU A 59 9.26 -21.69 14.11
CA LEU A 59 9.64 -22.07 12.75
C LEU A 59 10.98 -22.82 12.65
N GLY A 60 11.58 -23.24 13.77
CA GLY A 60 12.81 -24.02 13.81
C GLY A 60 14.02 -23.34 13.16
N THR A 61 14.18 -22.03 13.33
CA THR A 61 15.22 -21.22 12.68
C THR A 61 15.87 -20.24 13.66
N SER A 62 16.90 -19.49 13.24
CA SER A 62 17.47 -18.40 14.05
C SER A 62 16.62 -17.12 14.01
N ARG A 63 16.66 -16.34 15.11
CA ARG A 63 16.09 -14.98 15.16
C ARG A 63 16.64 -14.07 14.06
N ALA A 64 17.94 -14.22 13.74
CA ALA A 64 18.58 -13.45 12.68
C ALA A 64 17.95 -13.74 11.31
N ASN A 65 17.64 -15.00 11.02
CA ASN A 65 16.95 -15.38 9.79
C ASN A 65 15.49 -14.87 9.76
N VAL A 66 14.77 -14.90 10.89
CA VAL A 66 13.42 -14.29 10.95
C VAL A 66 13.47 -12.80 10.66
N SER A 67 14.45 -12.09 11.25
CA SER A 67 14.63 -10.65 11.01
C SER A 67 14.89 -10.34 9.54
N SER A 68 15.78 -11.10 8.88
CA SER A 68 16.05 -10.90 7.45
C SER A 68 14.83 -11.23 6.58
N VAL A 69 14.11 -12.31 6.87
CA VAL A 69 12.87 -12.67 6.17
C VAL A 69 11.80 -11.59 6.33
N GLU A 70 11.59 -11.07 7.54
CA GLU A 70 10.62 -9.99 7.81
C GLU A 70 10.99 -8.72 7.04
N ALA A 71 12.26 -8.32 7.08
CA ALA A 71 12.74 -7.13 6.37
C ALA A 71 12.51 -7.26 4.86
N SER A 72 12.90 -8.38 4.25
CA SER A 72 12.67 -8.63 2.82
C SER A 72 11.18 -8.72 2.48
N ALA A 73 10.34 -9.27 3.37
CA ALA A 73 8.90 -9.33 3.16
C ALA A 73 8.29 -7.92 3.09
N ARG A 74 8.66 -7.03 4.02
CA ARG A 74 8.19 -5.63 4.03
C ARG A 74 8.68 -4.87 2.81
N GLU A 75 9.94 -5.04 2.42
CA GLU A 75 10.49 -4.42 1.21
C GLU A 75 9.73 -4.89 -0.06
N ASN A 76 9.39 -6.17 -0.16
CA ASN A 76 8.60 -6.68 -1.28
C ASN A 76 7.18 -6.08 -1.32
N ILE A 77 6.54 -5.88 -0.16
CA ILE A 77 5.24 -5.21 -0.08
C ILE A 77 5.35 -3.76 -0.55
N ASP A 78 6.37 -3.03 -0.09
CA ASP A 78 6.55 -1.62 -0.45
C ASP A 78 6.79 -1.47 -1.96
N LYS A 79 7.63 -2.32 -2.54
CA LYS A 79 7.86 -2.37 -4.00
C LYS A 79 6.59 -2.73 -4.78
N ALA A 80 5.81 -3.70 -4.31
CA ALA A 80 4.56 -4.08 -4.98
C ALA A 80 3.52 -2.96 -4.94
N ARG A 81 3.39 -2.26 -3.80
CA ARG A 81 2.53 -1.07 -3.67
C ARG A 81 2.93 0.03 -4.64
N GLU A 82 4.23 0.32 -4.75
CA GLU A 82 4.74 1.30 -5.71
C GLU A 82 4.49 0.86 -7.16
N THR A 83 4.64 -0.43 -7.46
CA THR A 83 4.37 -0.99 -8.80
C THR A 83 2.90 -0.82 -9.19
N VAL A 84 1.96 -1.14 -8.29
CA VAL A 84 0.52 -0.93 -8.51
C VAL A 84 0.22 0.55 -8.68
N ALA A 85 0.76 1.41 -7.79
CA ALA A 85 0.57 2.86 -7.88
C ALA A 85 1.08 3.43 -9.21
N PHE A 86 2.20 2.92 -9.72
CA PHE A 86 2.73 3.30 -11.03
C PHE A 86 1.84 2.82 -12.18
N ALA A 87 1.36 1.57 -12.15
CA ALA A 87 0.45 1.05 -13.15
C ALA A 87 -0.88 1.82 -13.19
N GLU A 88 -1.45 2.15 -12.03
CA GLU A 88 -2.62 3.02 -11.91
C GLU A 88 -2.35 4.43 -12.43
N THR A 89 -1.13 4.94 -12.25
CA THR A 89 -0.71 6.24 -12.80
C THR A 89 -0.62 6.21 -14.32
N LEU A 90 -0.17 5.10 -14.92
CA LEU A 90 -0.17 4.93 -16.38
C LEU A 90 -1.59 4.78 -16.94
N ALA A 91 -2.46 4.10 -16.22
CA ALA A 91 -3.87 3.94 -16.56
C ALA A 91 -4.71 5.18 -16.22
N ALA A 92 -4.14 6.17 -15.53
CA ALA A 92 -4.84 7.36 -15.11
C ALA A 92 -5.34 8.12 -16.35
N PRO A 93 -6.66 8.35 -16.47
CA PRO A 93 -7.23 9.09 -17.60
C PRO A 93 -6.73 10.54 -17.66
N VAL A 94 -6.27 11.09 -16.54
CA VAL A 94 -5.77 12.46 -16.44
C VAL A 94 -4.33 12.43 -15.97
N ARG A 95 -3.45 13.00 -16.80
CA ARG A 95 -2.06 13.31 -16.43
C ARG A 95 -1.70 14.68 -16.96
N ILE A 96 -1.39 15.60 -16.05
CA ILE A 96 -0.96 16.94 -16.42
C ILE A 96 0.43 17.23 -15.86
N GLU A 97 1.19 17.99 -16.65
CA GLU A 97 2.44 18.59 -16.22
C GLU A 97 2.13 19.97 -15.64
N ILE A 98 2.60 20.21 -14.41
CA ILE A 98 2.60 21.54 -13.81
C ILE A 98 4.01 22.10 -13.97
N ALA A 99 4.12 23.16 -14.78
CA ALA A 99 5.40 23.78 -15.09
C ALA A 99 6.05 24.40 -13.85
N ALA A 100 7.38 24.47 -13.86
CA ALA A 100 8.09 25.32 -12.90
C ALA A 100 7.63 26.79 -13.04
N ALA A 101 7.76 27.54 -11.95
CA ALA A 101 7.23 28.88 -11.73
C ALA A 101 5.70 29.01 -11.69
N THR A 102 4.94 27.91 -11.83
CA THR A 102 3.48 27.92 -11.60
C THR A 102 3.18 28.31 -10.15
N ASP A 103 2.10 29.07 -9.94
CA ASP A 103 1.59 29.36 -8.61
C ASP A 103 0.81 28.15 -8.06
N LEU A 104 1.08 27.76 -6.82
CA LEU A 104 0.40 26.63 -6.17
C LEU A 104 -1.13 26.80 -6.19
N TYR A 105 -1.63 28.04 -6.19
CA TYR A 105 -3.08 28.31 -6.20
C TYR A 105 -3.71 28.11 -7.58
N ASP A 106 -2.90 28.09 -8.64
CA ASP A 106 -3.37 27.80 -10.00
C ASP A 106 -3.46 26.30 -10.26
N VAL A 107 -2.79 25.47 -9.47
CA VAL A 107 -2.74 24.01 -9.65
C VAL A 107 -4.12 23.35 -9.55
N PRO A 108 -4.98 23.65 -8.56
CA PRO A 108 -6.30 23.04 -8.48
C PRO A 108 -7.13 23.25 -9.73
N LYS A 109 -7.12 24.46 -10.29
CA LYS A 109 -7.85 24.77 -11.51
C LYS A 109 -7.38 23.89 -12.67
N GLN A 110 -6.08 23.82 -12.91
CA GLN A 110 -5.51 22.99 -13.99
C GLN A 110 -5.88 21.51 -13.84
N VAL A 111 -5.90 21.00 -12.61
CA VAL A 111 -6.28 19.60 -12.33
C VAL A 111 -7.76 19.38 -12.58
N PHE A 112 -8.64 20.27 -12.11
CA PHE A 112 -10.09 20.13 -12.32
C PHE A 112 -10.45 20.26 -13.80
N ASP A 113 -9.91 21.26 -14.51
CA ASP A 113 -10.15 21.45 -15.94
C ASP A 113 -9.78 20.16 -16.72
N ALA A 114 -8.62 19.58 -16.45
CA ALA A 114 -8.18 18.34 -17.10
C ALA A 114 -9.01 17.11 -16.72
N CYS A 115 -9.61 17.08 -15.52
CA CYS A 115 -10.51 16.00 -15.11
C CYS A 115 -11.89 16.14 -15.75
N ASP A 116 -12.41 17.35 -15.84
CA ASP A 116 -13.69 17.65 -16.48
C ASP A 116 -13.66 17.30 -17.98
N ASP A 117 -12.55 17.57 -18.67
CA ASP A 117 -12.34 17.24 -20.08
C ASP A 117 -12.52 15.74 -20.41
N VAL A 118 -12.27 14.86 -19.44
CA VAL A 118 -12.39 13.40 -19.59
C VAL A 118 -13.47 12.77 -18.70
N GLY A 119 -14.28 13.60 -18.03
CA GLY A 119 -15.41 13.15 -17.21
C GLY A 119 -15.04 12.47 -15.89
N VAL A 120 -13.89 12.79 -15.30
CA VAL A 120 -13.41 12.23 -14.02
C VAL A 120 -13.74 13.20 -12.89
N LYS A 121 -14.27 12.69 -11.78
CA LYS A 121 -14.47 13.50 -10.56
C LYS A 121 -13.29 13.34 -9.62
N VAL A 122 -12.75 14.46 -9.16
CA VAL A 122 -11.66 14.48 -8.18
C VAL A 122 -12.23 14.34 -6.76
N ASN A 123 -11.68 13.42 -5.96
CA ASN A 123 -12.13 13.17 -4.57
C ASN A 123 -11.45 14.09 -3.54
N ARG A 124 -11.02 15.27 -3.98
CA ARG A 124 -10.27 16.23 -3.18
C ARG A 124 -10.76 17.64 -3.51
N THR A 125 -10.89 18.44 -2.46
CA THR A 125 -11.13 19.88 -2.57
C THR A 125 -9.85 20.61 -2.99
N ALA A 126 -9.96 21.85 -3.48
CA ALA A 126 -8.79 22.65 -3.86
C ALA A 126 -7.76 22.79 -2.71
N PRO A 127 -8.15 23.06 -1.45
CA PRO A 127 -7.20 23.09 -0.32
C PRO A 127 -6.49 21.77 -0.07
N GLU A 128 -7.19 20.64 -0.17
CA GLU A 128 -6.58 19.32 0.00
C GLU A 128 -5.59 19.02 -1.13
N LEU A 129 -5.92 19.42 -2.36
CA LEU A 129 -5.03 19.25 -3.51
C LEU A 129 -3.72 20.03 -3.33
N MET A 130 -3.81 21.29 -2.88
CA MET A 130 -2.65 22.12 -2.57
C MET A 130 -1.78 21.49 -1.47
N LYS A 131 -2.41 20.88 -0.46
CA LYS A 131 -1.70 20.14 0.58
C LYS A 131 -0.97 18.92 0.00
N VAL A 132 -1.65 18.09 -0.79
CA VAL A 132 -1.03 16.91 -1.44
C VAL A 132 0.17 17.30 -2.30
N VAL A 133 0.05 18.39 -3.07
CA VAL A 133 1.15 18.91 -3.89
C VAL A 133 2.30 19.40 -3.02
N SER A 134 2.03 20.17 -1.97
CA SER A 134 3.08 20.66 -1.04
C SER A 134 3.78 19.52 -0.31
N ASP A 135 3.03 18.54 0.19
CA ASP A 135 3.55 17.39 0.94
C ASP A 135 4.42 16.48 0.04
N ALA A 136 4.01 16.27 -1.21
CA ALA A 136 4.74 15.43 -2.16
C ALA A 136 5.95 16.14 -2.80
N ALA A 137 5.91 17.47 -2.88
CA ALA A 137 6.94 18.23 -3.56
C ALA A 137 8.18 18.50 -2.71
N GLY A 138 8.09 18.48 -1.39
CA GLY A 138 9.21 18.84 -0.51
C GLY A 138 9.82 20.19 -0.93
N ASP A 139 11.12 20.22 -1.23
CA ASP A 139 11.83 21.43 -1.70
C ASP A 139 11.43 21.92 -3.10
N ALA A 140 10.68 21.12 -3.88
CA ALA A 140 10.16 21.52 -5.17
C ALA A 140 9.00 22.53 -5.08
N VAL A 141 8.47 22.79 -3.88
CA VAL A 141 7.54 23.89 -3.61
C VAL A 141 8.15 24.80 -2.56
N HIS A 142 8.30 26.10 -2.87
CA HIS A 142 8.76 27.09 -1.91
C HIS A 142 7.72 28.19 -1.75
N GLY A 143 7.11 28.26 -0.56
CA GLY A 143 5.97 29.13 -0.31
C GLY A 143 4.82 28.76 -1.25
N ARG A 144 4.54 29.64 -2.22
CA ARG A 144 3.46 29.46 -3.20
C ARG A 144 3.95 29.15 -4.61
N GLN A 145 5.26 28.97 -4.80
CA GLN A 145 5.83 28.76 -6.13
C GLN A 145 6.28 27.32 -6.32
N ILE A 146 5.83 26.70 -7.41
CA ILE A 146 6.40 25.44 -7.92
C ILE A 146 7.80 25.74 -8.48
N ARG A 147 8.87 25.21 -7.87
CA ARG A 147 10.26 25.46 -8.31
C ARG A 147 10.77 24.44 -9.30
N GLN A 148 10.26 23.23 -9.26
CA GLN A 148 10.59 22.16 -10.19
C GLN A 148 9.30 21.64 -10.80
N ARG A 149 9.35 21.24 -12.07
CA ARG A 149 8.20 20.63 -12.74
C ARG A 149 7.69 19.44 -11.94
N LEU A 150 6.38 19.29 -11.87
CA LEU A 150 5.74 18.17 -11.20
C LEU A 150 4.64 17.58 -12.07
N PHE A 151 4.38 16.30 -11.90
CA PHE A 151 3.30 15.60 -12.57
C PHE A 151 2.18 15.34 -11.59
N VAL A 152 0.97 15.77 -11.94
CA VAL A 152 -0.25 15.41 -11.22
C VAL A 152 -1.00 14.38 -12.06
N SER A 153 -1.39 13.28 -11.43
CA SER A 153 -2.19 12.24 -12.07
C SER A 153 -3.44 11.97 -11.25
N VAL A 154 -4.56 11.78 -11.92
CA VAL A 154 -5.85 11.47 -11.28
C VAL A 154 -6.37 10.16 -11.83
N SER A 155 -6.54 9.17 -10.96
CA SER A 155 -7.09 7.88 -11.35
C SER A 155 -8.58 8.01 -11.73
N SER A 156 -9.12 6.98 -12.40
CA SER A 156 -10.56 6.88 -12.68
C SER A 156 -11.44 6.88 -11.43
N GLU A 157 -10.88 6.55 -10.26
CA GLU A 157 -11.57 6.65 -8.98
C GLU A 157 -11.47 8.04 -8.33
N GLY A 158 -10.73 8.98 -8.93
CA GLY A 158 -10.56 10.33 -8.37
C GLY A 158 -9.41 10.45 -7.37
N THR A 159 -8.53 9.43 -7.28
CA THR A 159 -7.34 9.47 -6.41
C THR A 159 -6.23 10.27 -7.07
N VAL A 160 -5.73 11.27 -6.35
CA VAL A 160 -4.70 12.20 -6.83
C VAL A 160 -3.31 11.73 -6.37
N ARG A 161 -2.37 11.72 -7.30
CA ARG A 161 -0.95 11.47 -7.02
C ARG A 161 -0.08 12.55 -7.63
N VAL A 162 0.98 12.91 -6.92
CA VAL A 162 1.95 13.93 -7.31
C VAL A 162 3.34 13.30 -7.33
N ARG A 163 4.09 13.52 -8.41
CA ARG A 163 5.49 13.11 -8.53
C ARG A 163 6.37 14.27 -8.98
N VAL A 164 7.48 14.45 -8.27
CA VAL A 164 8.59 15.32 -8.68
C VAL A 164 9.54 14.51 -9.54
N ASN A 165 10.17 15.17 -10.52
CA ASN A 165 11.17 14.58 -11.40
C ASN A 165 12.54 15.21 -11.16
#